data_AF-A0A849QM70-F1
#
_entry.id   AF-A0A849QM70-F1
#
_cell.length_a   1.000
_cell.length_b   1.000
_cell.length_c   1.000
_cell.angle_alpha   90.00
_cell.angle_beta   90.00
_cell.angle_gamma   90.00
#
_symmetry.space_group_name_H-M   'P 1'
#
loop_
_entity.id
_entity.type
_entity.pdbx_description
1 polymer ?
#
loop_
_entity_poly.entity_id
_entity_poly.type
_entity_poly.pdbx_seq_one_letter_code
_entity_poly.pdbx_strand_id
1 'polypeptide(L)'
;MNRYQKFKKMDNKSYSDVTRFLKQTTHLTAREWMIARLCADFKNISNQSEMTWIGENLPDLVPFMDEPYSRQEVSNAHATFKKKVQRSGTTFFYAYYAGLISKDEIIPIIHTIVSDIQKLMETEGGEVSDEHATEVQQVIADVLRRMNLSMYGDE
;
A
#
# COMPACT_ATOMS: atom_id res chain seq x y z
N MET A 1 17.92 -1.06 10.57
CA MET A 1 16.48 -1.14 10.88
C MET A 1 16.12 -2.61 10.97
N ASN A 2 15.62 -3.06 12.12
CA ASN A 2 15.39 -4.47 12.41
C ASN A 2 14.18 -4.95 11.57
N ARG A 3 14.39 -5.96 10.70
CA ARG A 3 13.49 -6.31 9.57
C ARG A 3 12.05 -6.63 9.96
N TYR A 4 11.82 -6.90 11.26
CA TYR A 4 10.54 -7.35 11.80
C TYR A 4 9.72 -6.25 12.49
N GLN A 5 10.25 -5.05 12.69
CA GLN A 5 9.56 -4.02 13.51
C GLN A 5 8.19 -3.61 12.95
N LYS A 6 8.00 -3.63 11.63
CA LYS A 6 6.74 -3.16 11.02
C LYS A 6 5.55 -4.07 11.27
N PHE A 7 5.77 -5.37 11.38
CA PHE A 7 4.69 -6.32 11.66
C PHE A 7 4.55 -6.67 13.14
N LYS A 8 5.45 -6.18 14.02
CA LYS A 8 5.40 -6.47 15.47
C LYS A 8 4.08 -6.09 16.15
N LYS A 9 3.44 -5.00 15.70
CA LYS A 9 2.12 -4.61 16.23
C LYS A 9 1.00 -5.60 15.84
N MET A 10 1.30 -6.53 14.93
CA MET A 10 0.41 -7.60 14.48
C MET A 10 0.75 -8.97 15.09
N ASP A 11 1.72 -9.08 16.00
CA ASP A 11 2.18 -10.35 16.59
C ASP A 11 1.04 -11.18 17.21
N ASN A 12 -0.02 -10.53 17.72
CA ASN A 12 -1.18 -11.18 18.33
C ASN A 12 -2.42 -11.23 17.43
N LYS A 13 -2.28 -11.02 16.11
CA LYS A 13 -3.39 -10.97 15.15
C LYS A 13 -3.33 -12.16 14.23
N SER A 14 -4.48 -12.80 13.98
CA SER A 14 -4.57 -13.79 12.90
C SER A 14 -4.56 -13.11 11.53
N TYR A 15 -4.24 -13.86 10.48
CA TYR A 15 -4.41 -13.42 9.09
C TYR A 15 -5.81 -12.82 8.83
N SER A 16 -6.83 -13.42 9.45
CA SER A 16 -8.23 -12.99 9.31
C SER A 16 -8.50 -11.64 9.98
N ASP A 17 -7.85 -11.37 11.12
CA ASP A 17 -7.94 -10.09 11.83
C ASP A 17 -7.28 -8.97 11.02
N VAL A 18 -6.08 -9.24 10.49
CA VAL A 18 -5.37 -8.29 9.62
C VAL A 18 -6.18 -7.97 8.37
N THR A 19 -6.76 -8.99 7.74
CA THR A 19 -7.63 -8.79 6.56
C THR A 19 -8.88 -7.99 6.91
N ARG A 20 -9.51 -8.24 8.07
CA ARG A 20 -10.68 -7.48 8.51
C ARG A 20 -10.35 -6.03 8.76
N PHE A 21 -9.21 -5.75 9.40
CA PHE A 21 -8.71 -4.40 9.63
C PHE A 21 -8.48 -3.66 8.30
N LEU A 22 -7.73 -4.26 7.37
CA LEU A 22 -7.45 -3.64 6.07
C LEU A 22 -8.72 -3.34 5.27
N LYS A 23 -9.76 -4.18 5.39
CA LYS A 23 -11.06 -3.96 4.72
C LYS A 23 -11.87 -2.79 5.27
N GLN A 24 -11.53 -2.26 6.46
CA GLN A 24 -12.20 -1.08 7.00
C GLN A 24 -11.78 0.20 6.25
N THR A 25 -10.59 0.20 5.65
CA THR A 25 -9.98 1.40 5.06
C THR A 25 -9.52 1.21 3.61
N THR A 26 -9.42 -0.04 3.13
CA THR A 26 -8.90 -0.37 1.79
C THR A 26 -9.64 -1.56 1.17
N HIS A 27 -9.33 -1.86 -0.10
CA HIS A 27 -9.75 -3.10 -0.75
C HIS A 27 -8.73 -4.24 -0.63
N LEU A 28 -7.69 -4.09 0.19
CA LEU A 28 -6.57 -5.03 0.27
C LEU A 28 -6.89 -6.25 1.14
N THR A 29 -6.24 -7.37 0.83
CA THR A 29 -6.12 -8.52 1.73
C THR A 29 -4.82 -8.44 2.52
N ALA A 30 -4.72 -9.18 3.63
CA ALA A 30 -3.46 -9.28 4.39
C ALA A 30 -2.30 -9.75 3.50
N ARG A 31 -2.56 -10.71 2.61
CA ARG A 31 -1.58 -11.21 1.64
C ARG A 31 -1.06 -10.12 0.71
N GLU A 32 -1.95 -9.36 0.08
CA GLU A 32 -1.55 -8.30 -0.85
C GLU A 32 -0.74 -7.20 -0.15
N TRP A 33 -1.21 -6.78 1.04
CA TRP A 33 -0.56 -5.73 1.81
C TRP A 33 0.84 -6.16 2.29
N MET A 34 0.95 -7.32 2.93
CA MET A 34 2.22 -7.86 3.42
C MET A 34 3.24 -7.98 2.28
N ILE A 35 2.86 -8.61 1.17
CA ILE A 35 3.77 -8.82 0.05
C ILE A 35 4.21 -7.49 -0.55
N ALA A 36 3.30 -6.51 -0.71
CA ALA A 36 3.67 -5.19 -1.20
C ALA A 36 4.67 -4.48 -0.27
N ARG A 37 4.51 -4.62 1.06
CA ARG A 37 5.47 -4.07 2.04
C ARG A 37 6.82 -4.76 1.98
N LEU A 38 6.85 -6.10 1.91
CA LEU A 38 8.09 -6.87 1.81
C LEU A 38 8.85 -6.56 0.49
N CYS A 39 8.13 -6.43 -0.63
CA CYS A 39 8.72 -6.01 -1.91
C CYS A 39 9.30 -4.59 -1.83
N ALA A 40 8.58 -3.64 -1.21
CA ALA A 40 9.05 -2.27 -1.05
C ALA A 40 10.30 -2.15 -0.16
N ASP A 41 10.42 -3.02 0.84
CA ASP A 41 11.56 -3.04 1.78
C ASP A 41 12.74 -3.89 1.28
N PHE A 42 12.56 -4.68 0.21
CA PHE A 42 13.60 -5.55 -0.30
C PHE A 42 14.75 -4.72 -0.90
N LYS A 43 15.85 -4.66 -0.15
CA LYS A 43 17.16 -4.32 -0.70
C LYS A 43 17.71 -5.60 -1.30
N ASN A 44 18.40 -5.53 -2.44
CA ASN A 44 19.06 -6.70 -3.05
C ASN A 44 20.10 -7.29 -2.06
N ILE A 45 19.65 -8.17 -1.17
CA ILE A 45 20.42 -8.69 -0.03
C ILE A 45 21.07 -10.03 -0.39
N SER A 46 20.64 -10.68 -1.48
CA SER A 46 21.14 -11.97 -1.94
C SER A 46 21.14 -12.05 -3.48
N ASN A 47 21.96 -12.93 -4.06
CA ASN A 47 21.94 -13.26 -5.50
C ASN A 47 20.66 -14.01 -5.94
N GLN A 48 19.62 -14.03 -5.10
CA GLN A 48 18.34 -14.68 -5.38
C GLN A 48 17.32 -13.67 -5.88
N SER A 49 16.36 -14.14 -6.68
CA SER A 49 15.20 -13.33 -7.07
C SER A 49 14.39 -12.93 -5.83
N GLU A 50 14.13 -11.62 -5.67
CA GLU A 50 13.30 -11.01 -4.62
C GLU A 50 12.07 -11.86 -4.26
N MET A 51 11.28 -12.22 -5.26
CA MET A 51 10.02 -12.95 -5.08
C MET A 51 10.21 -14.36 -4.51
N THR A 52 11.36 -14.99 -4.79
CA THR A 52 11.70 -16.32 -4.25
C THR A 52 12.09 -16.18 -2.79
N TRP A 53 12.98 -15.24 -2.49
CA TRP A 53 13.46 -15.01 -1.14
C TRP A 53 12.32 -14.62 -0.19
N ILE A 54 11.45 -13.69 -0.61
CA ILE A 54 10.28 -13.29 0.17
C ILE A 54 9.36 -14.50 0.46
N GLY A 55 9.13 -15.34 -0.55
CA GLY A 55 8.24 -16.50 -0.41
C GLY A 55 8.78 -17.56 0.55
N GLU A 56 10.05 -17.90 0.43
CA GLU A 56 10.71 -18.92 1.26
C GLU A 56 10.84 -18.51 2.73
N ASN A 57 11.05 -17.21 3.00
CA ASN A 57 11.28 -16.69 4.35
C ASN A 57 10.00 -16.14 4.99
N LEU A 58 8.82 -16.32 4.38
CA LEU A 58 7.60 -15.63 4.78
C LEU A 58 7.20 -15.86 6.25
N PRO A 59 7.25 -17.09 6.81
CA PRO A 59 6.92 -17.32 8.22
C PRO A 59 7.88 -16.63 9.19
N ASP A 60 9.15 -16.48 8.79
CA ASP A 60 10.13 -15.74 9.58
C ASP A 60 9.89 -14.22 9.49
N LEU A 61 9.44 -13.75 8.32
CA LEU A 61 9.21 -12.33 8.03
C LEU A 61 7.94 -11.78 8.65
N VAL A 62 6.87 -12.58 8.72
CA VAL A 62 5.54 -12.12 9.12
C VAL A 62 4.95 -13.00 10.24
N PRO A 63 4.70 -12.43 11.43
CA PRO A 63 4.30 -13.16 12.64
C PRO A 63 3.03 -14.01 12.54
N PHE A 64 2.13 -13.68 11.61
CA PHE A 64 0.83 -14.34 11.42
C PHE A 64 0.79 -15.27 10.21
N MET A 65 1.96 -15.57 9.63
CA MET A 65 2.12 -16.52 8.53
C MET A 65 2.81 -17.78 9.04
N ASP A 66 2.17 -18.93 8.86
CA ASP A 66 2.73 -20.21 9.30
C ASP A 66 3.44 -20.98 8.17
N GLU A 67 3.13 -20.65 6.91
CA GLU A 67 3.58 -21.39 5.73
C GLU A 67 4.28 -20.46 4.72
N PRO A 68 5.33 -20.95 4.02
CA PRO A 68 5.99 -20.20 2.96
C PRO A 68 5.08 -20.08 1.73
N TYR A 69 5.40 -19.11 0.87
CA TYR A 69 4.79 -18.96 -0.44
C TYR A 69 5.75 -19.33 -1.56
N SER A 70 5.21 -19.87 -2.65
CA SER A 70 5.95 -19.98 -3.89
C SER A 70 6.24 -18.61 -4.52
N ARG A 71 7.26 -18.54 -5.39
CA ARG A 71 7.55 -17.34 -6.20
C ARG A 71 6.30 -16.81 -6.92
N GLN A 72 5.50 -17.70 -7.49
CA GLN A 72 4.31 -17.33 -8.25
C GLN A 72 3.24 -16.69 -7.34
N GLU A 73 3.11 -17.20 -6.12
CA GLU A 73 2.18 -16.69 -5.13
C GLU A 73 2.53 -15.30 -4.62
N VAL A 74 3.82 -15.00 -4.47
CA VAL A 74 4.32 -13.65 -4.17
C VAL A 74 4.07 -12.72 -5.36
N SER A 75 4.47 -13.14 -6.57
CA SER A 75 4.28 -12.35 -7.80
C SER A 75 2.80 -12.00 -8.04
N ASN A 76 1.91 -12.98 -7.91
CA ASN A 76 0.47 -12.78 -8.08
C ASN A 76 -0.12 -11.82 -7.04
N ALA A 77 0.30 -11.93 -5.78
CA ALA A 77 -0.14 -11.02 -4.72
C ALA A 77 0.30 -9.58 -5.00
N HIS A 78 1.55 -9.39 -5.41
CA HIS A 78 2.08 -8.06 -5.74
C HIS A 78 1.41 -7.46 -6.97
N ALA A 79 1.20 -8.25 -8.03
CA ALA A 79 0.47 -7.80 -9.21
C ALA A 79 -0.99 -7.43 -8.88
N THR A 80 -1.64 -8.21 -8.01
CA THR A 80 -3.01 -7.94 -7.55
C THR A 80 -3.08 -6.64 -6.75
N PHE A 81 -2.12 -6.39 -5.86
CA PHE A 81 -1.97 -5.12 -5.16
C PHE A 81 -1.91 -3.94 -6.15
N LYS A 82 -0.99 -3.99 -7.13
CA LYS A 82 -0.85 -2.93 -8.14
C LYS A 82 -2.13 -2.69 -8.94
N LYS A 83 -2.83 -3.76 -9.32
CA LYS A 83 -4.12 -3.67 -10.03
C LYS A 83 -5.21 -3.01 -9.18
N LYS A 84 -5.24 -3.28 -7.87
CA LYS A 84 -6.18 -2.62 -6.94
C LYS A 84 -5.87 -1.14 -6.78
N VAL A 85 -4.60 -0.77 -6.64
CA VAL A 85 -4.16 0.64 -6.61
C VAL A 85 -4.63 1.37 -7.88
N GLN A 86 -4.37 0.80 -9.06
CA GLN A 86 -4.81 1.37 -10.33
C GLN A 86 -6.33 1.56 -10.38
N ARG A 87 -7.10 0.51 -10.06
CA ARG A 87 -8.57 0.57 -10.11
C ARG A 87 -9.14 1.62 -9.15
N SER A 88 -8.68 1.65 -7.90
CA SER A 88 -9.10 2.65 -6.92
C SER A 88 -8.78 4.07 -7.36
N GLY A 89 -7.57 4.29 -7.91
CA GLY A 89 -7.18 5.58 -8.49
C GLY A 89 -8.08 5.98 -9.66
N THR A 90 -8.29 5.08 -10.62
CA THR A 90 -9.19 5.32 -11.76
C THR A 90 -10.60 5.69 -11.28
N THR A 91 -11.17 4.97 -10.32
CA THR A 91 -12.49 5.27 -9.77
C THR A 91 -12.55 6.65 -9.12
N PHE A 92 -11.58 6.99 -8.27
CA PHE A 92 -11.52 8.28 -7.59
C PHE A 92 -11.42 9.44 -8.58
N PHE A 93 -10.45 9.37 -9.51
CA PHE A 93 -10.25 10.43 -10.49
C PHE A 93 -11.39 10.51 -11.50
N TYR A 94 -11.97 9.39 -11.94
CA TYR A 94 -13.15 9.40 -12.80
C TYR A 94 -14.31 10.15 -12.13
N ALA A 95 -14.60 9.88 -10.85
CA ALA A 95 -15.68 10.55 -10.14
C ALA A 95 -15.47 12.08 -10.08
N TYR A 96 -14.21 12.52 -9.89
CA TYR A 96 -13.87 13.94 -9.90
C TYR A 96 -13.98 14.57 -11.30
N TYR A 97 -13.33 13.98 -12.32
CA TYR A 97 -13.31 14.53 -13.68
C TYR A 97 -14.68 14.49 -14.37
N ALA A 98 -15.51 13.49 -14.07
CA ALA A 98 -16.87 13.39 -14.59
C ALA A 98 -17.87 14.29 -13.82
N GLY A 99 -17.42 15.05 -12.81
CA GLY A 99 -18.28 15.93 -12.02
C GLY A 99 -19.28 15.18 -11.14
N LEU A 100 -19.03 13.91 -10.80
CA LEU A 100 -19.89 13.09 -9.95
C LEU A 100 -19.70 13.40 -8.46
N ILE A 101 -18.60 14.07 -8.11
CA ILE A 101 -18.28 14.54 -6.77
C ILE A 101 -17.92 16.02 -6.88
N SER A 102 -18.61 16.87 -6.13
CA SER A 102 -18.33 18.30 -6.07
C SER A 102 -17.07 18.61 -5.27
N LYS A 103 -16.57 19.86 -5.40
CA LYS A 103 -15.45 20.35 -4.61
C LYS A 103 -15.75 20.33 -3.10
N ASP A 104 -16.99 20.54 -2.69
CA ASP A 104 -17.34 20.54 -1.27
C ASP A 104 -17.43 19.11 -0.71
N GLU A 105 -17.71 18.11 -1.57
CA GLU A 105 -17.71 16.69 -1.19
C GLU A 105 -16.32 16.06 -1.21
N ILE A 106 -15.41 16.51 -2.08
CA ILE A 106 -14.07 15.92 -2.15
C ILE A 106 -13.23 16.23 -0.90
N ILE A 107 -13.42 17.40 -0.27
CA ILE A 107 -12.70 17.80 0.94
C ILE A 107 -12.93 16.80 2.11
N PRO A 108 -14.17 16.49 2.54
CA PRO A 108 -14.40 15.51 3.59
C PRO A 108 -13.97 14.09 3.20
N ILE A 109 -14.03 13.73 1.92
CA ILE A 109 -13.48 12.45 1.42
C ILE A 109 -11.97 12.40 1.65
N ILE A 110 -11.24 13.46 1.29
CA ILE A 110 -9.78 13.56 1.51
C ILE A 110 -9.44 13.49 3.00
N HIS A 111 -10.20 14.17 3.87
CA HIS A 111 -9.99 14.07 5.32
C HIS A 111 -10.14 12.63 5.84
N THR A 112 -11.13 11.90 5.33
CA THR A 112 -11.33 10.49 5.68
C THR A 112 -10.17 9.63 5.19
N ILE A 113 -9.73 9.82 3.95
CA ILE A 113 -8.56 9.12 3.37
C ILE A 113 -7.31 9.37 4.23
N VAL A 114 -7.05 10.60 4.66
CA VAL A 114 -5.89 10.93 5.51
C VAL A 114 -5.99 10.22 6.87
N SER A 115 -7.15 10.23 7.51
CA SER A 115 -7.36 9.51 8.78
C SER A 115 -7.12 8.00 8.62
N ASP A 116 -7.58 7.42 7.52
CA ASP A 116 -7.40 6.00 7.24
C ASP A 116 -5.94 5.63 6.93
N ILE A 117 -5.20 6.50 6.22
CA ILE A 117 -3.76 6.37 6.02
C ILE A 117 -3.02 6.39 7.37
N GLN A 118 -3.37 7.32 8.26
CA GLN A 118 -2.76 7.41 9.60
C GLN A 118 -2.94 6.10 10.38
N LYS A 119 -4.16 5.53 10.41
CA LYS A 119 -4.42 4.23 11.04
C LYS A 119 -3.57 3.10 10.45
N LEU A 120 -3.40 3.08 9.13
CA LEU A 120 -2.56 2.09 8.44
C LEU A 120 -1.09 2.23 8.83
N MET A 121 -0.57 3.46 8.89
CA MET A 121 0.82 3.75 9.28
C MET A 121 1.09 3.43 10.75
N GLU A 122 0.17 3.78 11.65
CA GLU A 122 0.23 3.42 13.06
C GLU A 122 0.34 1.91 13.26
N THR A 123 -0.39 1.14 12.44
CA THR A 123 -0.39 -0.32 12.47
C THR A 123 0.96 -0.90 12.05
N GLU A 124 1.67 -0.23 11.13
CA GLU A 124 3.01 -0.61 10.70
C GLU A 124 4.11 -0.18 11.67
N GLY A 125 3.76 0.38 12.83
CA GLY A 125 4.73 0.84 13.82
C GLY A 125 5.63 1.98 13.35
N GLY A 126 5.28 2.63 12.24
CA GLY A 126 5.98 3.80 11.72
C GLY A 126 5.38 5.08 12.27
N GLU A 127 6.23 5.99 12.73
CA GLU A 127 5.91 7.41 12.71
C GLU A 127 6.33 7.95 11.35
N VAL A 128 5.43 8.66 10.67
CA VAL A 128 5.79 9.38 9.45
C VAL A 128 6.58 10.60 9.89
N SER A 129 7.89 10.61 9.67
CA SER A 129 8.70 11.80 9.90
C SER A 129 8.20 12.96 9.02
N ASP A 130 8.25 14.20 9.53
CA ASP A 130 7.85 15.40 8.78
C ASP A 130 8.57 15.53 7.42
N GLU A 131 9.82 15.08 7.34
CA GLU A 131 10.62 15.04 6.11
C GLU A 131 9.98 14.11 5.06
N HIS A 132 9.72 12.85 5.42
CA HIS A 132 9.04 11.90 4.54
C HIS A 132 7.63 12.37 4.13
N ALA A 133 6.88 13.00 5.04
CA ALA A 133 5.57 13.58 4.70
C ALA A 133 5.70 14.67 3.61
N THR A 134 6.72 15.52 3.71
CA THR A 134 7.01 16.58 2.75
C THR A 134 7.40 16.00 1.38
N GLU A 135 8.25 14.97 1.34
CA GLU A 135 8.61 14.26 0.11
C GLU A 135 7.38 13.68 -0.58
N VAL A 136 6.50 12.99 0.17
CA VAL A 136 5.27 12.41 -0.36
C VAL A 136 4.36 13.50 -0.93
N GLN A 137 4.21 14.63 -0.24
CA GLN A 137 3.45 15.77 -0.74
C GLN A 137 4.00 16.31 -2.06
N GLN A 138 5.32 16.49 -2.17
CA GLN A 138 5.96 16.95 -3.41
C GLN A 138 5.74 15.99 -4.56
N VAL A 139 5.87 14.68 -4.32
CA VAL A 139 5.60 13.64 -5.33
C VAL A 139 4.13 13.68 -5.77
N ILE A 140 3.19 13.75 -4.83
CA ILE A 140 1.75 13.80 -5.16
C ILE A 140 1.43 15.07 -5.95
N ALA A 141 1.95 16.22 -5.55
CA ALA A 141 1.74 17.48 -6.26
C ALA A 141 2.28 17.43 -7.70
N ASP A 142 3.48 16.87 -7.90
CA ASP A 142 4.04 16.70 -9.24
C ASP A 142 3.25 15.67 -10.07
N VAL A 143 2.79 14.57 -9.48
CA VAL A 143 1.94 13.59 -10.15
C VAL A 143 0.62 14.22 -10.61
N LEU A 144 -0.07 14.97 -9.73
CA LEU A 144 -1.30 15.67 -10.10
C LEU A 144 -1.06 16.72 -11.19
N ARG A 145 0.06 17.44 -11.12
CA ARG A 145 0.46 18.38 -12.17
C ARG A 145 0.68 17.67 -13.51
N ARG A 146 1.40 16.54 -13.52
CA ARG A 146 1.63 15.72 -14.72
C ARG A 146 0.35 15.11 -15.28
N MET A 147 -0.57 14.67 -14.42
CA MET A 147 -1.87 14.15 -14.85
C MET A 147 -2.67 15.21 -15.62
N ASN A 148 -2.72 16.44 -15.11
CA ASN A 148 -3.35 17.53 -15.84
C ASN A 148 -2.64 17.77 -17.19
N LEU A 149 -1.32 17.79 -17.23
CA LEU A 149 -0.58 17.94 -18.48
C LEU A 149 -0.86 16.81 -19.49
N SER A 150 -1.00 15.55 -19.05
CA SER A 150 -1.33 14.44 -19.96
C SER A 150 -2.79 14.43 -20.42
N MET A 151 -3.71 14.99 -19.63
CA MET A 151 -5.13 15.06 -20.00
C MET A 151 -5.43 16.21 -20.98
N TYR A 152 -4.56 17.23 -21.01
CA TYR A 152 -4.68 18.40 -21.88
C TYR A 152 -3.54 18.50 -22.93
N GLY A 153 -2.64 17.52 -22.94
CA GLY A 153 -1.44 17.50 -23.77
C GLY A 153 -1.44 16.29 -24.68
N ASP A 154 -2.28 16.38 -25.71
CA ASP A 154 -2.14 15.77 -27.04
C ASP A 154 -3.03 16.62 -27.97
N GLU A 155 -2.57 17.85 -28.24
CA GLU A 155 -2.83 18.62 -29.48
C GLU A 155 -1.49 19.01 -30.10
#